data_AF-A0A820CVV8-F1
#
_entry.id   AF-A0A820CVV8-F1
#
_cell.length_a   1.000
_cell.length_b   1.000
_cell.length_c   1.000
_cell.angle_alpha   90.00
_cell.angle_beta   90.00
_cell.angle_gamma   90.00
#
_symmetry.space_group_name_H-M   'P 1'
#
loop_
_entity.id
_entity.type
_entity.pdbx_description
1 polymer ?
#
loop_
_entity_poly.entity_id
_entity_poly.type
_entity_poly.pdbx_seq_one_letter_code
_entity_poly.pdbx_strand_id
1 'polypeptide(L)'
;MSSTSRASRMSTTTTIDNRPKHLILGNFELIKVGDCEEHVLCCKYSPQGDSFAVGLGNGTIKIYSKSGQFQYSLSDNDTKTRRYPVTCLKFYANKDDLKADHQKMLAATYTAGYVKIWHYSTQQCVFTFDEKERQPLALDFNSTYTHLFVAGSDCAINCYDFTTKKLIHKFQASQSRENMDGHKSRIHAIRSHPTIETIFLTGGWDDTIHYWDERTLHSQKHFPGPHLCGDALDIVAEHQVILTGSWRKSSTLQIWDFTTGELIKDVFKNNATSM
;
A
#
# COMPACT_ATOMS: atom_id res chain seq x y z
N MET A 1 -59.49 -20.40 -42.34
CA MET A 1 -59.63 -19.15 -41.56
C MET A 1 -60.40 -19.53 -40.30
N SER A 2 -59.91 -19.55 -39.07
CA SER A 2 -58.87 -18.80 -38.37
C SER A 2 -58.23 -19.70 -37.30
N SER A 3 -56.91 -19.73 -37.22
CA SER A 3 -56.14 -20.40 -36.17
C SER A 3 -56.09 -19.54 -34.91
N THR A 4 -56.57 -20.07 -33.78
CA THR A 4 -56.44 -19.48 -32.44
C THR A 4 -55.00 -19.61 -31.93
N SER A 5 -54.29 -18.49 -31.82
CA SER A 5 -52.96 -18.41 -31.20
C SER A 5 -53.07 -18.28 -29.68
N ARG A 6 -52.34 -19.15 -28.98
CA ARG A 6 -52.22 -19.19 -27.52
C ARG A 6 -51.07 -18.27 -27.12
N ALA A 7 -51.36 -17.11 -26.56
CA ALA A 7 -50.34 -16.19 -26.05
C ALA A 7 -49.71 -16.75 -24.76
N SER A 8 -48.47 -17.22 -24.84
CA SER A 8 -47.65 -17.54 -23.67
C SER A 8 -47.07 -16.25 -23.09
N ARG A 9 -47.50 -15.87 -21.89
CA ARG A 9 -46.84 -14.82 -21.08
C ARG A 9 -45.41 -15.26 -20.75
N MET A 10 -44.42 -14.63 -21.37
CA MET A 10 -43.04 -14.66 -20.87
C MET A 10 -42.96 -13.75 -19.63
N SER A 11 -42.75 -14.38 -18.48
CA SER A 11 -42.34 -13.72 -17.25
C SER A 11 -40.88 -13.29 -17.39
N THR A 12 -40.64 -12.01 -17.70
CA THR A 12 -39.31 -11.41 -17.55
C THR A 12 -39.04 -11.19 -16.06
N THR A 13 -38.36 -12.15 -15.44
CA THR A 13 -37.80 -11.99 -14.10
C THR A 13 -36.56 -11.11 -14.21
N THR A 14 -36.73 -9.81 -14.03
CA THR A 14 -35.62 -8.85 -13.94
C THR A 14 -34.89 -9.11 -12.64
N THR A 15 -33.80 -9.88 -12.67
CA THR A 15 -32.86 -9.96 -11.56
C THR A 15 -32.18 -8.59 -11.45
N ILE A 16 -32.59 -7.82 -10.44
CA ILE A 16 -31.92 -6.58 -10.05
C ILE A 16 -30.52 -6.98 -9.55
N ASP A 17 -29.50 -6.75 -10.37
CA ASP A 17 -28.11 -6.90 -9.93
C ASP A 17 -27.83 -5.80 -8.89
N ASN A 18 -27.88 -6.19 -7.61
CA ASN A 18 -27.66 -5.32 -6.45
C ASN A 18 -26.18 -4.98 -6.22
N ARG A 19 -25.28 -5.28 -7.18
CA ARG A 19 -23.89 -4.86 -7.07
C ARG A 19 -23.77 -3.34 -7.22
N PRO A 20 -22.97 -2.67 -6.37
CA PRO A 20 -22.79 -1.23 -6.47
C PRO A 20 -22.32 -0.87 -7.87
N LYS A 21 -23.05 0.00 -8.56
CA LYS A 21 -22.63 0.56 -9.85
C LYS A 21 -21.31 1.30 -9.62
N HIS A 22 -20.20 0.67 -10.00
CA HIS A 22 -18.89 1.30 -9.95
C HIS A 22 -18.93 2.54 -10.84
N LEU A 23 -18.79 3.73 -10.24
CA LEU A 23 -18.61 4.96 -10.99
C LEU A 23 -17.17 4.96 -11.51
N ILE A 24 -17.00 4.49 -12.75
CA ILE A 24 -15.72 4.55 -13.45
C ILE A 24 -15.64 5.93 -14.11
N LEU A 25 -14.78 6.81 -13.59
CA LEU A 25 -14.47 8.10 -14.22
C LEU A 25 -13.24 7.91 -15.10
N GLY A 26 -13.40 8.01 -16.42
CA GLY A 26 -12.33 7.83 -17.41
C GLY A 26 -12.52 6.62 -18.33
N ASN A 27 -11.60 6.43 -19.26
CA ASN A 27 -11.63 5.32 -20.23
C ASN A 27 -10.99 4.06 -19.65
N PHE A 28 -11.54 3.53 -18.56
CA PHE A 28 -11.09 2.26 -18.00
C PHE A 28 -11.96 1.12 -18.51
N GLU A 29 -11.31 0.07 -19.02
CA GLU A 29 -11.96 -1.16 -19.42
C GLU A 29 -11.74 -2.23 -18.35
N LEU A 30 -12.83 -2.85 -17.89
CA LEU A 30 -12.74 -4.00 -16.98
C LEU A 30 -12.31 -5.23 -17.77
N ILE A 31 -11.02 -5.59 -17.67
CA ILE A 31 -10.47 -6.72 -18.43
C ILE A 31 -10.91 -8.07 -17.84
N LYS A 32 -10.87 -8.22 -16.51
CA LYS A 32 -11.18 -9.49 -15.84
C LYS A 32 -11.60 -9.27 -14.39
N VAL A 33 -12.56 -10.08 -13.93
CA VAL A 33 -12.89 -10.27 -12.51
C VAL A 33 -12.48 -11.68 -12.13
N GLY A 34 -11.80 -11.82 -11.00
CA GLY A 34 -11.39 -13.12 -10.45
C GLY A 34 -11.69 -13.21 -8.96
N ASP A 35 -11.86 -14.43 -8.47
CA ASP A 35 -12.01 -14.72 -7.04
C ASP A 35 -10.68 -15.24 -6.48
N CYS A 36 -10.32 -14.76 -5.29
CA CYS A 36 -9.13 -15.19 -4.55
C CYS A 36 -9.45 -16.19 -3.44
N GLU A 37 -10.73 -16.52 -3.22
CA GLU A 37 -11.26 -17.45 -2.18
C GLU A 37 -11.00 -16.98 -0.74
N GLU A 38 -10.55 -15.74 -0.56
CA GLU A 38 -10.20 -15.12 0.72
C GLU A 38 -10.22 -13.59 0.58
N HIS A 39 -10.29 -12.87 1.69
CA HIS A 39 -10.19 -11.42 1.71
C HIS A 39 -8.86 -10.93 1.13
N VAL A 40 -8.93 -10.14 0.06
CA VAL A 40 -7.79 -9.42 -0.52
C VAL A 40 -7.53 -8.16 0.30
N LEU A 41 -6.32 -8.05 0.85
CA LEU A 41 -5.96 -6.94 1.72
C LEU A 41 -4.98 -5.97 1.07
N CYS A 42 -4.11 -6.47 0.20
CA CYS A 42 -3.17 -5.65 -0.55
C CYS A 42 -2.82 -6.33 -1.88
N CYS A 43 -2.40 -5.53 -2.86
CA CYS A 43 -1.87 -6.03 -4.12
C CYS A 43 -0.83 -5.08 -4.72
N LYS A 44 0.10 -5.62 -5.50
CA LYS A 44 1.10 -4.84 -6.26
C LYS A 44 1.46 -5.56 -7.56
N TYR A 45 1.65 -4.80 -8.63
CA TYR A 45 2.27 -5.29 -9.85
C TYR A 45 3.76 -5.54 -9.63
N SER A 46 4.29 -6.56 -10.31
CA SER A 46 5.74 -6.75 -10.44
C SER A 46 6.36 -5.51 -11.11
N PRO A 47 7.64 -5.21 -10.87
CA PRO A 47 8.30 -4.06 -11.49
C PRO A 47 8.30 -4.12 -13.02
N GLN A 48 8.27 -5.33 -13.59
CA GLN A 48 8.21 -5.55 -15.04
C GLN A 48 6.77 -5.48 -15.59
N GLY A 49 5.75 -5.45 -14.73
CA GLY A 49 4.33 -5.41 -15.12
C GLY A 49 3.81 -6.70 -15.78
N ASP A 50 4.55 -7.80 -15.66
CA ASP A 50 4.22 -9.11 -16.24
C ASP A 50 3.35 -9.99 -15.32
N SER A 51 3.33 -9.67 -14.03
CA SER A 51 2.65 -10.38 -12.97
C SER A 51 2.24 -9.41 -11.85
N PHE A 52 1.40 -9.88 -10.93
CA PHE A 52 1.07 -9.12 -9.72
C PHE A 52 0.87 -10.06 -8.53
N ALA A 53 1.24 -9.55 -7.35
CA ALA A 53 1.08 -10.24 -6.07
C ALA A 53 -0.18 -9.73 -5.36
N VAL A 54 -0.87 -10.65 -4.69
CA VAL A 54 -2.08 -10.39 -3.91
C VAL A 54 -1.90 -10.99 -2.52
N GLY A 55 -1.87 -10.14 -1.50
CA GLY A 55 -1.78 -10.53 -0.09
C GLY A 55 -3.17 -10.76 0.49
N LEU A 56 -3.35 -11.90 1.16
CA LEU A 56 -4.65 -12.36 1.64
C LEU A 56 -4.78 -12.34 3.16
N GLY A 57 -6.02 -12.36 3.63
CA GLY A 57 -6.38 -12.42 5.06
C GLY A 57 -5.89 -13.68 5.79
N ASN A 58 -5.57 -14.75 5.05
CA ASN A 58 -5.07 -16.00 5.62
C ASN A 58 -3.54 -16.11 5.64
N GLY A 59 -2.81 -15.03 5.34
CA GLY A 59 -1.33 -15.00 5.31
C GLY A 59 -0.68 -15.55 4.06
N THR A 60 -1.46 -16.02 3.08
CA THR A 60 -0.92 -16.44 1.79
C THR A 60 -0.77 -15.23 0.86
N ILE A 61 0.28 -15.23 0.04
CA ILE A 61 0.41 -14.30 -1.09
C ILE A 61 0.21 -15.09 -2.37
N LYS A 62 -0.83 -14.78 -3.16
CA LYS A 62 -1.06 -15.39 -4.48
C LYS A 62 -0.36 -14.55 -5.55
N ILE A 63 0.34 -15.20 -6.48
CA ILE A 63 0.95 -14.57 -7.65
C ILE A 63 0.10 -14.89 -8.89
N TYR A 64 -0.22 -13.85 -9.65
CA TYR A 64 -0.99 -13.93 -10.89
C TYR A 64 -0.19 -13.36 -12.06
N SER A 65 -0.44 -13.85 -13.27
CA SER A 65 0.04 -13.19 -14.49
C SER A 65 -0.68 -11.86 -14.71
N LYS A 66 -0.14 -10.99 -15.58
CA LYS A 66 -0.83 -9.76 -16.03
C LYS A 66 -2.22 -9.99 -16.64
N SER A 67 -2.50 -11.20 -17.13
CA SER A 67 -3.82 -11.61 -17.64
C SER A 67 -4.78 -12.10 -16.54
N GLY A 68 -4.37 -12.02 -15.26
CA GLY A 68 -5.13 -12.46 -14.11
C GLY A 68 -5.27 -13.98 -14.02
N GLN A 69 -4.31 -14.74 -14.56
CA GLN A 69 -4.24 -16.20 -14.36
C GLN A 69 -3.42 -16.51 -13.12
N PHE A 70 -3.95 -17.33 -12.22
CA PHE A 70 -3.22 -17.77 -11.03
C PHE A 70 -1.98 -18.58 -11.44
N GLN A 71 -0.84 -18.29 -10.82
CA GLN A 71 0.43 -18.99 -11.10
C GLN A 71 0.83 -19.89 -9.93
N TYR A 72 1.02 -19.30 -8.75
CA TYR A 72 1.44 -20.03 -7.54
C TYR A 72 1.19 -19.18 -6.29
N SER A 73 1.45 -19.75 -5.11
CA SER A 73 1.31 -19.06 -3.82
C SER A 73 2.62 -19.05 -3.05
N LEU A 74 2.93 -17.94 -2.40
CA LEU A 74 4.03 -17.83 -1.44
C LEU A 74 3.48 -18.07 -0.04
N SER A 75 4.01 -19.10 0.61
CA SER A 75 3.71 -19.48 1.98
C SER A 75 4.81 -20.39 2.53
N ASP A 76 5.01 -20.34 3.82
CA ASP A 76 5.92 -21.18 4.61
C ASP A 76 5.12 -21.88 5.73
N ASN A 77 5.79 -22.66 6.57
CA ASN A 77 5.11 -23.37 7.66
C ASN A 77 4.43 -22.41 8.65
N ASP A 78 5.05 -21.26 8.90
CA ASP A 78 4.56 -20.24 9.82
C ASP A 78 3.26 -19.59 9.32
N THR A 79 3.25 -19.12 8.07
CA THR A 79 2.06 -18.51 7.44
C THR A 79 0.92 -19.51 7.27
N LYS A 80 1.20 -20.79 6.95
CA LYS A 80 0.16 -21.83 6.84
C LYS A 80 -0.50 -22.18 8.17
N THR A 81 0.29 -22.19 9.26
CA THR A 81 -0.19 -22.59 10.59
C THR A 81 -0.87 -21.44 11.31
N ARG A 82 -0.24 -20.26 11.31
CA ARG A 82 -0.72 -19.09 12.07
C ARG A 82 -1.70 -18.23 11.28
N ARG A 83 -1.64 -18.26 9.96
CA ARG A 83 -2.56 -17.59 9.04
C ARG A 83 -2.72 -16.08 9.29
N TYR A 84 -1.65 -15.41 9.71
CA TYR A 84 -1.70 -13.97 9.97
C TYR A 84 -1.89 -13.18 8.67
N PRO A 85 -2.86 -12.24 8.60
CA PRO A 85 -3.12 -11.46 7.40
C PRO A 85 -1.90 -10.72 6.84
N VAL A 86 -1.78 -10.68 5.52
CA VAL A 86 -0.77 -9.87 4.81
C VAL A 86 -1.24 -8.42 4.71
N THR A 87 -0.47 -7.48 5.25
CA THR A 87 -0.89 -6.08 5.39
C THR A 87 -0.32 -5.16 4.33
N CYS A 88 0.89 -5.42 3.83
CA CYS A 88 1.54 -4.63 2.79
C CYS A 88 2.49 -5.50 1.95
N LEU A 89 2.71 -5.08 0.70
CA LEU A 89 3.59 -5.73 -0.28
C LEU A 89 4.46 -4.67 -0.97
N LYS A 90 5.75 -4.96 -1.15
CA LYS A 90 6.65 -4.15 -1.99
C LYS A 90 7.66 -5.04 -2.70
N PHE A 91 7.71 -4.96 -4.02
CA PHE A 91 8.75 -5.62 -4.80
C PHE A 91 10.08 -4.89 -4.64
N TYR A 92 11.17 -5.65 -4.58
CA TYR A 92 12.51 -5.14 -4.78
C TYR A 92 12.68 -4.80 -6.26
N ALA A 93 13.12 -3.58 -6.57
CA ALA A 93 13.20 -3.09 -7.95
C ALA A 93 14.34 -2.08 -8.17
N ASN A 94 15.47 -2.27 -7.49
CA ASN A 94 16.64 -1.42 -7.72
C ASN A 94 17.22 -1.70 -9.11
N LYS A 95 17.15 -0.74 -10.04
CA LYS A 95 17.68 -0.89 -11.39
C LYS A 95 19.21 -0.99 -11.44
N ASP A 96 19.89 -0.49 -10.42
CA ASP A 96 21.35 -0.48 -10.33
C ASP A 96 21.89 -1.77 -9.70
N ASP A 97 21.04 -2.58 -9.05
CA ASP A 97 21.44 -3.88 -8.51
C ASP A 97 21.39 -4.97 -9.59
N LEU A 98 22.57 -5.31 -10.10
CA LEU A 98 22.76 -6.34 -11.14
C LEU A 98 22.57 -7.78 -10.63
N LYS A 99 22.33 -7.99 -9.32
CA LYS A 99 22.07 -9.33 -8.78
C LYS A 99 20.66 -9.79 -9.17
N ALA A 100 20.59 -10.70 -10.13
CA ALA A 100 19.33 -11.23 -10.64
C ALA A 100 18.41 -11.82 -9.56
N ASP A 101 18.97 -12.36 -8.47
CA ASP A 101 18.19 -12.92 -7.35
C ASP A 101 17.53 -11.83 -6.50
N HIS A 102 18.14 -10.66 -6.34
CA HIS A 102 17.54 -9.55 -5.60
C HIS A 102 16.32 -8.99 -6.34
N GLN A 103 16.39 -8.94 -7.68
CA GLN A 103 15.26 -8.53 -8.54
C GLN A 103 14.04 -9.46 -8.43
N LYS A 104 14.20 -10.61 -7.78
CA LYS A 104 13.13 -11.58 -7.52
C LYS A 104 12.65 -11.56 -6.07
N MET A 105 12.95 -10.49 -5.33
CA MET A 105 12.52 -10.33 -3.95
C MET A 105 11.21 -9.56 -3.82
N LEU A 106 10.36 -10.01 -2.90
CA LEU A 106 9.10 -9.38 -2.51
C LEU A 106 9.08 -9.26 -0.97
N ALA A 107 9.03 -8.04 -0.47
CA ALA A 107 8.82 -7.76 0.94
C ALA A 107 7.32 -7.79 1.26
N ALA A 108 6.97 -8.43 2.38
CA ALA A 108 5.60 -8.52 2.86
C ALA A 108 5.54 -8.35 4.38
N THR A 109 4.59 -7.55 4.86
CA THR A 109 4.29 -7.41 6.29
C THR A 109 3.07 -8.22 6.68
N TYR A 110 3.06 -8.69 7.93
CA TYR A 110 2.00 -9.51 8.50
C TYR A 110 1.55 -8.93 9.84
N THR A 111 0.27 -9.09 10.20
CA THR A 111 -0.30 -8.46 11.43
C THR A 111 0.36 -8.87 12.75
N ALA A 112 1.17 -9.94 12.76
CA ALA A 112 1.83 -10.45 13.97
C ALA A 112 3.32 -10.07 14.07
N GLY A 113 3.72 -8.96 13.47
CA GLY A 113 5.10 -8.44 13.58
C GLY A 113 6.10 -9.03 12.60
N TYR A 114 5.68 -9.98 11.77
CA TYR A 114 6.59 -10.53 10.77
C TYR A 114 6.69 -9.60 9.56
N VAL A 115 7.93 -9.39 9.13
CA VAL A 115 8.26 -8.83 7.82
C VAL A 115 9.06 -9.90 7.08
N LYS A 116 8.46 -10.56 6.09
CA LYS A 116 9.10 -11.63 5.35
C LYS A 116 9.57 -11.14 3.99
N ILE A 117 10.79 -11.52 3.64
CA ILE A 117 11.36 -11.29 2.30
C ILE A 117 11.30 -12.61 1.54
N TRP A 118 10.48 -12.63 0.51
CA TRP A 118 10.26 -13.80 -0.34
C TRP A 118 11.07 -13.70 -1.61
N HIS A 119 11.70 -14.80 -2.01
CA HIS A 119 12.17 -14.94 -3.37
C HIS A 119 11.04 -15.57 -4.19
N TYR A 120 10.29 -14.74 -4.93
CA TYR A 120 9.00 -15.16 -5.46
C TYR A 120 9.11 -16.20 -6.58
N SER A 121 10.23 -16.28 -7.30
CA SER A 121 10.42 -17.33 -8.32
C SER A 121 10.69 -18.72 -7.73
N THR A 122 11.39 -18.80 -6.59
CA THR A 122 11.70 -20.09 -5.91
C THR A 122 10.69 -20.41 -4.81
N GLN A 123 9.78 -19.47 -4.53
CA GLN A 123 8.72 -19.59 -3.54
C GLN A 123 9.26 -19.78 -2.11
N GLN A 124 10.49 -19.33 -1.86
CA GLN A 124 11.15 -19.46 -0.57
C GLN A 124 11.08 -18.15 0.22
N CYS A 125 10.85 -18.24 1.52
CA CYS A 125 11.11 -17.14 2.44
C CYS A 125 12.62 -17.07 2.67
N VAL A 126 13.27 -16.02 2.17
CA VAL A 126 14.73 -15.83 2.25
C VAL A 126 15.15 -15.44 3.68
N PHE A 127 14.40 -14.52 4.29
CA PHE A 127 14.58 -14.14 5.69
C PHE A 127 13.34 -13.44 6.23
N THR A 128 13.29 -13.29 7.56
CA THR A 128 12.20 -12.65 8.29
C THR A 128 12.78 -11.68 9.30
N PHE A 129 12.27 -10.45 9.33
CA PHE A 129 12.41 -9.56 10.46
C PHE A 129 11.25 -9.79 11.42
N ASP A 130 11.55 -9.89 12.71
CA ASP A 130 10.57 -10.05 13.77
C ASP A 130 10.47 -8.74 14.56
N GLU A 131 9.38 -8.00 14.32
CA GLU A 131 9.04 -6.78 15.04
C GLU A 131 8.31 -7.05 16.37
N LYS A 132 8.27 -8.31 16.80
CA LYS A 132 7.59 -8.79 18.01
C LYS A 132 6.09 -8.46 17.96
N GLU A 133 5.56 -7.85 19.01
CA GLU A 133 4.13 -7.54 19.15
C GLU A 133 3.69 -6.31 18.33
N ARG A 134 4.56 -5.71 17.49
CA ARG A 134 4.16 -4.63 16.58
C ARG A 134 3.33 -5.21 15.44
N GLN A 135 2.24 -4.55 15.04
CA GLN A 135 1.50 -4.95 13.83
C GLN A 135 1.93 -4.04 12.68
N PRO A 136 2.86 -4.46 11.80
CA PRO A 136 3.26 -3.65 10.67
C PRO A 136 2.11 -3.52 9.66
N LEU A 137 1.88 -2.31 9.19
CA LEU A 137 0.79 -1.95 8.26
C LEU A 137 1.32 -1.34 6.97
N ALA A 138 2.55 -0.82 6.99
CA ALA A 138 3.20 -0.19 5.86
C ALA A 138 4.68 -0.57 5.81
N LEU A 139 5.20 -0.70 4.60
CA LEU A 139 6.62 -0.89 4.34
C LEU A 139 7.03 -0.17 3.06
N ASP A 140 8.25 0.36 3.02
CA ASP A 140 8.86 0.83 1.77
C ASP A 140 10.39 0.74 1.80
N PHE A 141 10.99 0.61 0.62
CA PHE A 141 12.43 0.72 0.45
C PHE A 141 12.82 2.15 0.15
N ASN A 142 13.99 2.58 0.63
CA ASN A 142 14.61 3.80 0.11
C ASN A 142 14.92 3.68 -1.40
N SER A 143 15.24 4.78 -2.07
CA SER A 143 15.43 4.79 -3.53
C SER A 143 16.53 3.85 -4.04
N THR A 144 17.51 3.53 -3.19
CA THR A 144 18.63 2.62 -3.47
C THR A 144 18.39 1.19 -2.99
N TYR A 145 17.24 0.92 -2.35
CA TYR A 145 16.87 -0.37 -1.76
C TYR A 145 17.92 -0.95 -0.77
N THR A 146 18.74 -0.09 -0.18
CA THR A 146 19.69 -0.46 0.87
C THR A 146 18.99 -0.54 2.23
N HIS A 147 17.95 0.27 2.42
CA HIS A 147 17.20 0.38 3.67
C HIS A 147 15.71 0.07 3.47
N LEU A 148 15.13 -0.62 4.44
CA LEU A 148 13.72 -0.99 4.50
C LEU A 148 13.06 -0.30 5.70
N PHE A 149 12.09 0.57 5.44
CA PHE A 149 11.27 1.22 6.43
C PHE A 149 10.01 0.40 6.71
N VAL A 150 9.65 0.23 7.98
CA VAL A 150 8.49 -0.52 8.43
C VAL A 150 7.77 0.24 9.55
N ALA A 151 6.47 0.44 9.40
CA ALA A 151 5.62 1.13 10.36
C ALA A 151 4.24 0.47 10.46
N GLY A 152 3.49 0.78 11.51
CA GLY A 152 2.22 0.10 11.72
C GLY A 152 1.40 0.58 12.91
N SER A 153 0.99 -0.34 13.77
CA SER A 153 0.03 -0.08 14.86
C SER A 153 0.56 0.82 15.99
N ASP A 154 1.86 1.09 16.03
CA ASP A 154 2.46 2.06 16.93
C ASP A 154 2.94 3.30 16.17
N CYS A 155 3.47 4.27 16.91
CA CYS A 155 3.89 5.56 16.35
C CYS A 155 5.32 5.55 15.78
N ALA A 156 5.99 4.39 15.77
CA ALA A 156 7.39 4.29 15.40
C ALA A 156 7.56 3.82 13.96
N ILE A 157 8.69 4.18 13.35
CA ILE A 157 9.14 3.61 12.08
C ILE A 157 10.47 2.93 12.34
N ASN A 158 10.54 1.63 12.10
CA ASN A 158 11.79 0.88 12.14
C ASN A 158 12.45 0.95 10.77
N CYS A 159 13.77 1.12 10.76
CA CYS A 159 14.58 1.07 9.56
C CYS A 159 15.60 -0.06 9.67
N TYR A 160 15.56 -0.95 8.71
CA TYR A 160 16.45 -2.10 8.63
C TYR A 160 17.43 -1.90 7.48
N ASP A 161 18.70 -2.18 7.74
CA ASP A 161 19.66 -2.38 6.67
C ASP A 161 19.35 -3.73 5.99
N PHE A 162 19.07 -3.68 4.69
CA PHE A 162 18.59 -4.83 3.94
C PHE A 162 19.69 -5.90 3.73
N THR A 163 20.95 -5.49 3.71
CA THR A 163 22.09 -6.38 3.48
C THR A 163 22.47 -7.13 4.75
N THR A 164 22.66 -6.40 5.84
CA THR A 164 23.07 -6.90 7.14
C THR A 164 21.90 -7.47 7.95
N LYS A 165 20.67 -7.14 7.54
CA LYS A 165 19.41 -7.55 8.17
C LYS A 165 19.26 -7.04 9.61
N LYS A 166 19.93 -5.94 9.94
CA LYS A 166 19.92 -5.35 11.28
C LYS A 166 19.01 -4.13 11.32
N LEU A 167 18.34 -3.94 12.45
CA LEU A 167 17.69 -2.68 12.77
C LEU A 167 18.77 -1.61 12.96
N ILE A 168 18.71 -0.53 12.17
CA ILE A 168 19.67 0.58 12.23
C ILE A 168 19.09 1.81 12.91
N HIS A 169 17.82 2.13 12.64
CA HIS A 169 17.14 3.28 13.23
C HIS A 169 15.72 2.94 13.67
N LYS A 170 15.27 3.66 14.70
CA LYS A 170 13.86 3.71 15.11
C LYS A 170 13.46 5.19 15.18
N PHE A 171 12.70 5.63 14.19
CA PHE A 171 12.17 6.99 14.13
C PHE A 171 10.89 7.09 14.96
N GLN A 172 10.77 8.15 15.74
CA GLN A 172 9.62 8.43 16.59
C GLN A 172 9.63 9.90 17.02
N ALA A 173 8.51 10.38 17.54
CA ALA A 173 8.43 11.73 18.11
C ALA A 173 9.47 11.92 19.22
N SER A 174 10.00 13.13 19.33
CA SER A 174 10.84 13.52 20.46
C SER A 174 10.01 13.63 21.74
N GLN A 175 10.67 13.89 22.87
CA GLN A 175 9.97 14.15 24.12
C GLN A 175 9.24 15.50 24.12
N SER A 176 9.56 16.39 23.16
CA SER A 176 8.89 17.68 23.03
C SER A 176 7.52 17.51 22.38
N ARG A 177 6.46 17.82 23.14
CA ARG A 177 5.09 17.83 22.61
C ARG A 177 4.82 18.99 21.66
N GLU A 178 5.62 20.04 21.73
CA GLU A 178 5.48 21.27 20.94
C GLU A 178 6.02 21.10 19.52
N ASN A 179 7.05 20.26 19.34
CA ASN A 179 7.72 20.11 18.05
C ASN A 179 6.86 19.40 16.99
N MET A 180 5.93 18.54 17.42
CA MET A 180 5.13 17.70 16.51
C MET A 180 6.01 16.99 15.47
N ASP A 181 7.11 16.41 15.95
CA ASP A 181 8.21 15.86 15.14
C ASP A 181 8.15 14.32 15.05
N GLY A 182 6.94 13.77 15.12
CA GLY A 182 6.65 12.38 14.84
C GLY A 182 5.18 12.04 15.07
N HIS A 183 4.82 10.82 14.69
CA HIS A 183 3.44 10.35 14.76
C HIS A 183 2.94 10.21 16.21
N LYS A 184 1.62 10.37 16.38
CA LYS A 184 0.91 10.19 17.66
C LYS A 184 -0.11 9.06 17.61
N SER A 185 -0.27 8.40 16.46
CA SER A 185 -1.15 7.26 16.26
C SER A 185 -0.56 6.28 15.23
N ARG A 186 -1.37 5.29 14.83
CA ARG A 186 -1.01 4.26 13.86
C ARG A 186 -0.58 4.87 12.54
N ILE A 187 0.48 4.32 11.97
CA ILE A 187 1.04 4.70 10.68
C ILE A 187 0.57 3.66 9.65
N HIS A 188 -0.14 4.13 8.62
CA HIS A 188 -0.78 3.28 7.62
C HIS A 188 -0.13 3.36 6.24
N ALA A 189 0.70 4.38 6.00
CA ALA A 189 1.40 4.55 4.74
C ALA A 189 2.83 5.04 4.97
N ILE A 190 3.75 4.50 4.17
CA ILE A 190 5.14 4.97 4.05
C ILE A 190 5.43 5.07 2.55
N ARG A 191 6.10 6.15 2.15
CA ARG A 191 6.61 6.34 0.80
C ARG A 191 7.96 6.99 0.79
N SER A 192 8.95 6.28 0.29
CA SER A 192 10.27 6.87 0.05
C SER A 192 10.25 7.73 -1.21
N HIS A 193 11.03 8.81 -1.18
CA HIS A 193 11.21 9.65 -2.36
C HIS A 193 11.92 8.83 -3.44
N PRO A 194 11.42 8.83 -4.70
CA PRO A 194 11.90 7.90 -5.72
C PRO A 194 13.34 8.16 -6.16
N THR A 195 13.90 9.35 -5.90
CA THR A 195 15.25 9.75 -6.33
C THR A 195 16.15 10.29 -5.22
N ILE A 196 15.63 10.52 -4.02
CA ILE A 196 16.41 11.08 -2.91
C ILE A 196 16.42 10.03 -1.79
N GLU A 197 17.57 9.40 -1.60
CA GLU A 197 17.71 8.20 -0.77
C GLU A 197 17.23 8.38 0.66
N THR A 198 17.54 9.51 1.30
CA THR A 198 17.28 9.71 2.72
C THR A 198 15.87 10.20 3.01
N ILE A 199 15.08 10.56 2.00
CA ILE A 199 13.79 11.23 2.20
C ILE A 199 12.65 10.23 2.08
N PHE A 200 11.74 10.26 3.03
CA PHE A 200 10.50 9.51 2.98
C PHE A 200 9.37 10.24 3.69
N LEU A 201 8.14 9.91 3.30
CA LEU A 201 6.92 10.41 3.90
C LEU A 201 6.19 9.28 4.60
N THR A 202 5.47 9.62 5.66
CA THR A 202 4.56 8.70 6.33
C THR A 202 3.23 9.37 6.61
N GLY A 203 2.16 8.59 6.75
CA GLY A 203 0.86 9.12 7.14
C GLY A 203 -0.02 8.07 7.82
N GLY A 204 -0.98 8.54 8.62
CA GLY A 204 -1.71 7.66 9.51
C GLY A 204 -3.00 8.23 10.09
N TRP A 205 -3.38 7.68 11.25
CA TRP A 205 -4.63 7.99 11.95
C TRP A 205 -4.59 9.26 12.80
N ASP A 206 -3.43 9.90 12.94
CA ASP A 206 -3.25 11.18 13.63
C ASP A 206 -3.51 12.40 12.74
N ASP A 207 -4.08 12.19 11.55
CA ASP A 207 -4.44 13.23 10.59
C ASP A 207 -3.25 14.06 10.09
N THR A 208 -2.05 13.47 10.08
CA THR A 208 -0.84 14.12 9.60
C THR A 208 -0.11 13.28 8.55
N ILE A 209 0.58 13.99 7.66
CA ILE A 209 1.70 13.46 6.90
C ILE A 209 2.97 13.95 7.60
N HIS A 210 3.95 13.08 7.78
CA HIS A 210 5.27 13.46 8.26
C HIS A 210 6.30 13.35 7.14
N TYR A 211 7.17 14.35 7.04
CA TYR A 211 8.36 14.37 6.21
C TYR A 211 9.56 13.99 7.05
N TRP A 212 10.31 12.99 6.59
CA TRP A 212 11.47 12.46 7.29
C TRP A 212 12.72 12.58 6.44
N ASP A 213 13.82 12.84 7.13
CA ASP A 213 15.16 12.63 6.61
C ASP A 213 15.82 11.57 7.49
N GLU A 214 16.22 10.45 6.89
CA GLU A 214 16.79 9.30 7.57
C GLU A 214 17.99 9.65 8.46
N ARG A 215 18.70 10.74 8.13
CA ARG A 215 19.85 11.23 8.91
C ARG A 215 19.46 11.80 10.27
N THR A 216 18.16 11.95 10.53
CA THR A 216 17.61 12.52 11.76
C THR A 216 16.53 11.61 12.33
N LEU A 217 16.51 11.44 13.66
CA LEU A 217 15.57 10.51 14.31
C LEU A 217 14.12 11.03 14.41
N HIS A 218 13.92 12.32 14.16
CA HIS A 218 12.65 13.01 14.29
C HIS A 218 12.24 13.61 12.95
N SER A 219 10.93 13.72 12.73
CA SER A 219 10.37 14.27 11.51
C SER A 219 10.74 15.75 11.38
N GLN A 220 11.15 16.14 10.18
CA GLN A 220 11.59 17.50 9.88
C GLN A 220 10.41 18.45 9.65
N LYS A 221 9.29 17.93 9.11
CA LYS A 221 8.07 18.69 8.85
C LYS A 221 6.86 17.78 9.03
N HIS A 222 5.71 18.36 9.36
CA HIS A 222 4.44 17.67 9.30
C HIS A 222 3.41 18.51 8.54
N PHE A 223 2.50 17.84 7.84
CA PHE A 223 1.44 18.45 7.05
C PHE A 223 0.10 17.97 7.62
N PRO A 224 -0.67 18.83 8.30
CA PRO A 224 -1.95 18.44 8.88
C PRO A 224 -3.04 18.33 7.80
N GLY A 225 -3.93 17.34 7.92
CA GLY A 225 -5.13 17.27 7.09
C GLY A 225 -5.63 15.86 6.81
N PRO A 226 -4.86 14.99 6.13
CA PRO A 226 -5.40 13.73 5.63
C PRO A 226 -5.40 12.64 6.70
N HIS A 227 -6.55 12.00 6.89
CA HIS A 227 -6.70 10.79 7.69
C HIS A 227 -6.44 9.54 6.84
N LEU A 228 -5.26 8.91 6.96
CA LEU A 228 -4.89 7.75 6.14
C LEU A 228 -5.16 6.44 6.89
N CYS A 229 -6.01 5.58 6.32
CA CYS A 229 -6.35 4.25 6.86
C CYS A 229 -5.78 3.09 6.03
N GLY A 230 -4.89 3.37 5.09
CA GLY A 230 -4.29 2.38 4.21
C GLY A 230 -3.19 2.97 3.34
N ASP A 231 -2.82 2.23 2.30
CA ASP A 231 -1.71 2.56 1.39
C ASP A 231 -2.04 3.69 0.39
N ALA A 232 -2.42 4.85 0.94
CA ALA A 232 -3.02 5.97 0.21
C ALA A 232 -2.15 7.25 0.29
N LEU A 233 -0.84 7.07 0.16
CA LEU A 233 0.17 8.12 0.08
C LEU A 233 1.04 7.85 -1.14
N ASP A 234 1.36 8.88 -1.92
CA ASP A 234 2.28 8.78 -3.05
C ASP A 234 3.09 10.07 -3.28
N ILE A 235 4.25 9.94 -3.91
CA ILE A 235 5.16 11.05 -4.23
C ILE A 235 5.36 11.10 -5.74
N VAL A 236 4.96 12.21 -6.35
CA VAL A 236 5.18 12.47 -7.78
C VAL A 236 6.34 13.46 -7.91
N ALA A 237 7.56 12.93 -7.86
CA ALA A 237 8.78 13.73 -7.74
C ALA A 237 9.02 14.66 -8.94
N GLU A 238 8.65 14.25 -10.16
CA GLU A 238 8.76 15.06 -11.37
C GLU A 238 7.91 16.35 -11.32
N HIS A 239 6.81 16.30 -10.57
CA HIS A 239 5.91 17.44 -10.35
C HIS A 239 6.07 18.06 -8.96
N GLN A 240 6.95 17.52 -8.12
CA GLN A 240 7.15 17.95 -6.73
C GLN A 240 5.82 18.01 -5.94
N VAL A 241 4.97 16.98 -6.10
CA VAL A 241 3.70 16.89 -5.38
C VAL A 241 3.54 15.60 -4.60
N ILE A 242 2.72 15.67 -3.56
CA ILE A 242 2.27 14.55 -2.74
C ILE A 242 0.81 14.28 -3.07
N LEU A 243 0.45 13.02 -3.25
CA LEU A 243 -0.94 12.58 -3.40
C LEU A 243 -1.36 11.86 -2.12
N THR A 244 -2.54 12.21 -1.60
CA THR A 244 -3.12 11.52 -0.44
C THR A 244 -4.56 11.14 -0.65
N GLY A 245 -4.90 9.90 -0.30
CA GLY A 245 -6.28 9.42 -0.21
C GLY A 245 -6.75 9.33 1.25
N SER A 246 -7.63 10.23 1.67
CA SER A 246 -8.17 10.23 3.04
C SER A 246 -9.45 9.40 3.15
N TRP A 247 -9.63 8.71 4.28
CA TRP A 247 -10.87 8.00 4.62
C TRP A 247 -12.02 8.95 5.05
N ARG A 248 -11.81 10.26 4.98
CA ARG A 248 -12.83 11.27 5.29
C ARG A 248 -13.88 11.38 4.19
N LYS A 249 -15.09 11.82 4.58
CA LYS A 249 -16.21 12.08 3.67
C LYS A 249 -15.98 13.26 2.73
N SER A 250 -15.18 14.23 3.16
CA SER A 250 -14.70 15.36 2.36
C SER A 250 -13.18 15.32 2.32
N SER A 251 -12.57 15.97 1.33
CA SER A 251 -11.11 15.98 1.17
C SER A 251 -10.52 14.58 1.05
N THR A 252 -11.23 13.73 0.31
CA THR A 252 -10.92 12.32 0.09
C THR A 252 -9.68 12.14 -0.78
N LEU A 253 -9.43 13.02 -1.76
CA LEU A 253 -8.24 12.97 -2.60
C LEU A 253 -7.65 14.36 -2.71
N GLN A 254 -6.42 14.51 -2.21
CA GLN A 254 -5.74 15.81 -2.12
C GLN A 254 -4.37 15.74 -2.76
N ILE A 255 -3.96 16.87 -3.35
CA ILE A 255 -2.66 17.11 -3.95
C ILE A 255 -1.99 18.21 -3.14
N TRP A 256 -0.77 17.97 -2.69
CA TRP A 256 0.00 18.88 -1.85
C TRP A 256 1.33 19.20 -2.51
N ASP A 257 1.87 20.38 -2.23
CA ASP A 257 3.23 20.72 -2.61
C ASP A 257 4.21 19.92 -1.73
N PHE A 258 5.16 19.24 -2.36
CA PHE A 258 6.13 18.40 -1.66
C PHE A 258 7.10 19.21 -0.78
N THR A 259 7.43 20.43 -1.18
CA THR A 259 8.43 21.26 -0.51
C THR A 259 7.81 22.06 0.64
N THR A 260 6.69 22.72 0.39
CA THR A 260 6.02 23.60 1.36
C THR A 260 5.04 22.84 2.24
N GLY A 261 4.47 21.74 1.75
CA GLY A 261 3.39 21.03 2.43
C GLY A 261 2.02 21.69 2.28
N GLU A 262 1.92 22.73 1.44
CA GLU A 262 0.67 23.45 1.23
C GLU A 262 -0.28 22.62 0.35
N LEU A 263 -1.57 22.69 0.65
CA LEU A 263 -2.60 22.05 -0.14
C LEU A 263 -2.74 22.77 -1.49
N ILE A 264 -2.40 22.09 -2.58
CA ILE A 264 -2.58 22.61 -3.95
C ILE A 264 -4.03 22.42 -4.38
N LYS A 265 -4.59 21.23 -4.18
CA LYS A 265 -5.92 20.88 -4.72
C LYS A 265 -6.63 19.79 -3.91
N ASP A 266 -7.93 19.98 -3.71
CA ASP A 266 -8.87 18.92 -3.33
C ASP A 266 -9.63 18.49 -4.59
N VAL A 267 -9.44 17.24 -5.02
CA VAL A 267 -9.84 16.76 -6.35
C VAL A 267 -11.37 16.72 -6.52
N PHE A 268 -12.10 16.44 -5.45
CA PHE A 268 -13.56 16.26 -5.48
C PHE A 268 -14.33 17.45 -4.92
N LYS A 269 -13.63 18.51 -4.49
CA LYS A 269 -14.30 19.73 -4.05
C LYS A 269 -14.97 20.38 -5.26
N ASN A 270 -16.30 20.30 -5.31
CA ASN A 270 -17.10 21.05 -6.29
C ASN A 270 -16.75 22.53 -6.16
N ASN A 271 -16.50 23.21 -7.29
CA ASN A 271 -16.54 24.66 -7.38
C ASN A 271 -18.00 25.13 -7.20
N ALA A 272 -18.58 24.91 -6.02
CA ALA A 272 -19.87 25.44 -5.62
C ALA A 272 -19.65 26.78 -4.90
N THR A 273 -18.91 27.70 -5.53
CA THR A 273 -18.81 29.10 -5.13
C THR A 273 -18.45 29.93 -6.36
N SER A 274 -19.41 30.03 -7.28
CA SER A 274 -19.53 31.16 -8.21
C SER A 274 -20.99 31.27 -8.65
N MET A 275 -21.81 31.83 -7.76
CA MET A 275 -23.06 32.51 -8.11
C MET A 275 -23.00 33.89 -7.47
#